data_AF-A0A9E3KPC7-F1
#
_entry.id   AF-A0A9E3KPC7-F1
#
_cell.length_a   1.000
_cell.length_b   1.000
_cell.length_c   1.000
_cell.angle_alpha   90.00
_cell.angle_beta   90.00
_cell.angle_gamma   90.00
#
_symmetry.space_group_name_H-M   'P 1'
#
loop_
_entity.id
_entity.type
_entity.pdbx_description
1 polymer ?
#
loop_
_entity_poly.entity_id
_entity_poly.type
_entity_poly.pdbx_seq_one_letter_code
_entity_poly.pdbx_strand_id
1 'polypeptide(L)'
;MNLNQKVEQLTTEGYEFKFGKYLSDGFDYFKAQAGLFIGFFVLSIVMIIAGSFIPVIGSIASQILSVTFFVGYFIVCNKIKLGSTVSFDDFFKGFSSIGQIAIIQLIIFGFTLLIFSPLLIFGFTVFFQDCLVQ
;
A
#
# COMPACT_ATOMS: atom_id res chain seq x y z
N MET A 1 -0.99 -13.79 28.71
CA MET A 1 0.40 -14.14 28.34
C MET A 1 1.14 -12.83 28.11
N ASN A 2 2.16 -12.54 28.93
CA ASN A 2 2.93 -11.30 28.81
C ASN A 2 3.92 -11.37 27.64
N LEU A 3 4.27 -10.23 27.04
CA LEU A 3 5.13 -10.17 25.85
C LEU A 3 6.47 -10.89 26.06
N ASN A 4 7.11 -10.67 27.21
CA ASN A 4 8.39 -11.29 27.57
C ASN A 4 8.31 -12.83 27.56
N GLN A 5 7.21 -13.39 28.06
CA GLN A 5 6.99 -14.85 28.06
C GLN A 5 6.82 -15.40 26.65
N LYS A 6 6.18 -14.64 25.74
CA LYS A 6 6.02 -15.05 24.34
C LYS A 6 7.34 -15.03 23.59
N VAL A 7 8.18 -14.03 23.84
CA VAL A 7 9.51 -13.92 23.20
C VAL A 7 10.42 -15.04 23.68
N GLU A 8 10.45 -15.30 24.99
CA GLU A 8 11.25 -16.39 25.57
C GLU A 8 10.82 -17.74 24.99
N GLN A 9 9.52 -18.01 24.94
CA GLN A 9 8.97 -19.25 24.37
C GLN A 9 9.33 -19.42 22.88
N LEU A 10 9.20 -18.37 22.07
CA LEU A 10 9.56 -18.42 20.64
C LEU A 10 11.06 -18.58 20.40
N THR A 11 11.90 -18.14 21.35
CA THR A 11 13.35 -18.26 21.27
C THR A 11 13.82 -19.67 21.67
N THR A 12 13.14 -20.29 22.65
CA THR A 12 13.47 -21.63 23.14
C THR A 12 12.83 -22.75 22.31
N GLU A 13 11.56 -22.61 21.93
CA GLU A 13 10.81 -23.63 21.17
C GLU A 13 10.96 -23.47 19.64
N GLY A 14 11.45 -22.30 19.19
CA GLY A 14 11.53 -21.95 17.77
C GLY A 14 10.18 -21.54 17.17
N TYR A 15 10.21 -20.75 16.10
CA TYR A 15 9.00 -20.33 15.39
C TYR A 15 8.74 -21.23 14.19
N GLU A 16 7.66 -22.02 14.25
CA GLU A 16 7.21 -22.83 13.12
C GLU A 16 6.46 -21.94 12.11
N PHE A 17 7.11 -21.62 10.98
CA PHE A 17 6.50 -20.83 9.92
C PHE A 17 5.48 -21.64 9.12
N LYS A 18 4.19 -21.45 9.41
CA LYS A 18 3.07 -22.15 8.74
C LYS A 18 2.57 -21.37 7.52
N PHE A 19 3.39 -21.26 6.49
CA PHE A 19 3.07 -20.51 5.27
C PHE A 19 1.67 -20.83 4.71
N GLY A 20 1.37 -22.12 4.52
CA GLY A 20 0.10 -22.56 3.95
C GLY A 20 -1.11 -22.16 4.81
N LYS A 21 -0.96 -22.16 6.13
CA LYS A 21 -1.99 -21.71 7.05
C LYS A 21 -2.25 -20.21 6.88
N TYR A 22 -1.20 -19.39 6.85
CA TYR A 22 -1.35 -17.94 6.70
C TYR A 22 -1.97 -17.54 5.37
N LEU A 23 -1.63 -18.24 4.29
CA LEU A 23 -2.24 -18.01 2.99
C LEU A 23 -3.72 -18.42 2.98
N SER A 24 -4.04 -19.60 3.55
CA SER A 24 -5.43 -20.06 3.68
C SER A 24 -6.27 -19.10 4.51
N ASP A 25 -5.76 -18.69 5.67
CA ASP A 25 -6.45 -17.74 6.56
C ASP A 25 -6.76 -16.43 5.83
N GLY A 26 -5.80 -15.91 5.03
CA GLY A 26 -6.01 -14.72 4.20
C GLY A 26 -7.13 -14.89 3.17
N PHE A 27 -7.16 -16.03 2.47
CA PHE A 27 -8.24 -16.37 1.54
C PHE A 27 -9.59 -16.55 2.23
N ASP A 28 -9.61 -17.11 3.44
CA ASP A 28 -10.82 -17.29 4.23
C ASP A 28 -11.39 -15.94 4.68
N TYR A 29 -10.54 -14.99 5.08
CA TYR A 29 -10.96 -13.62 5.38
C TYR A 29 -11.53 -12.91 4.15
N PHE A 30 -10.90 -13.08 2.98
CA PHE A 30 -11.41 -12.51 1.73
C PHE A 30 -12.78 -13.10 1.37
N LYS A 31 -12.92 -14.43 1.37
CA LYS A 31 -14.17 -15.11 1.03
C LYS A 31 -15.32 -14.75 1.98
N ALA A 32 -15.04 -14.55 3.26
CA ALA A 32 -16.04 -14.19 4.26
C ALA A 32 -16.78 -12.88 3.93
N GLN A 33 -16.11 -11.93 3.27
CA GLN A 33 -16.65 -10.62 2.92
C GLN A 33 -16.34 -10.22 1.47
N ALA A 34 -16.33 -11.20 0.55
CA ALA A 34 -15.82 -11.01 -0.81
C ALA A 34 -16.53 -9.88 -1.58
N GLY A 35 -17.86 -9.74 -1.39
CA GLY A 35 -18.63 -8.67 -2.03
C GLY A 35 -18.16 -7.26 -1.64
N LEU A 36 -17.82 -7.06 -0.37
CA LEU A 36 -17.30 -5.77 0.11
C LEU A 36 -15.91 -5.48 -0.45
N PHE A 37 -15.01 -6.48 -0.45
CA PHE A 37 -13.68 -6.34 -1.03
C PHE A 37 -13.72 -6.04 -2.52
N ILE A 38 -14.51 -6.80 -3.29
CA ILE A 38 -14.64 -6.60 -4.73
C ILE A 38 -15.27 -5.24 -5.03
N GLY A 39 -16.32 -4.85 -4.29
CA GLY A 39 -16.97 -3.55 -4.46
C GLY A 39 -16.00 -2.39 -4.24
N PHE A 40 -15.19 -2.46 -3.17
CA PHE A 40 -14.20 -1.42 -2.90
C PHE A 40 -13.03 -1.47 -3.89
N PHE A 41 -12.65 -2.65 -4.40
CA PHE A 41 -11.62 -2.80 -5.43
C PHE A 41 -12.01 -2.15 -6.75
N VAL A 42 -13.23 -2.41 -7.23
CA VAL A 42 -13.76 -1.75 -8.42
C VAL A 42 -13.79 -0.23 -8.22
N LEU A 43 -14.26 0.24 -7.06
CA LEU A 43 -14.27 1.66 -6.75
C LEU A 43 -12.85 2.28 -6.71
N SER A 44 -11.89 1.56 -6.14
CA SER A 44 -10.48 1.98 -6.07
C SER A 44 -9.92 2.21 -7.47
N ILE A 45 -10.16 1.27 -8.39
CA ILE A 45 -9.73 1.38 -9.79
C ILE A 45 -10.36 2.60 -10.46
N VAL A 46 -11.68 2.80 -10.28
CA VAL A 46 -12.38 3.96 -10.86
C VAL A 46 -11.78 5.27 -10.35
N MET A 47 -11.48 5.37 -9.06
CA MET A 47 -10.86 6.58 -8.49
C MET A 47 -9.44 6.81 -8.99
N ILE A 48 -8.64 5.76 -9.16
CA ILE A 48 -7.27 5.87 -9.70
C ILE A 48 -7.30 6.33 -11.16
N ILE A 49 -8.19 5.75 -11.98
CA ILE A 49 -8.39 6.15 -13.37
C ILE A 49 -8.89 7.60 -13.44
N ALA A 50 -9.86 7.99 -12.62
CA ALA A 50 -10.33 9.37 -12.57
C ALA A 50 -9.20 10.35 -12.21
N GLY A 51 -8.32 9.97 -11.29
CA GLY A 51 -7.17 10.78 -10.89
C GLY A 51 -6.09 10.93 -11.97
N SER A 52 -5.97 9.98 -12.92
CA SER A 52 -4.94 10.04 -13.97
C SER A 52 -5.22 11.10 -15.03
N PHE A 53 -6.48 11.56 -15.16
CA PHE A 53 -6.84 12.66 -16.05
C PHE A 53 -6.33 14.04 -15.57
N ILE A 54 -5.81 14.12 -14.34
CA ILE A 54 -5.21 15.35 -13.80
C ILE A 54 -3.70 15.33 -14.10
N PRO A 55 -3.18 16.16 -15.02
CA PRO A 55 -1.75 16.15 -15.36
C PRO A 55 -0.89 16.55 -14.17
N VAL A 56 0.25 15.87 -13.99
CA VAL A 56 1.32 16.13 -12.98
C VAL A 56 0.89 15.97 -11.51
N ILE A 57 -0.21 16.58 -11.07
CA ILE A 57 -0.76 16.41 -9.72
C ILE A 57 -1.37 15.00 -9.57
N GLY A 58 -1.94 14.47 -10.64
CA GLY A 58 -2.59 13.15 -10.64
C GLY A 58 -1.64 12.00 -10.32
N SER A 59 -0.35 12.06 -10.68
CA SER A 59 0.59 10.96 -10.41
C SER A 59 0.93 10.85 -8.91
N ILE A 60 1.21 11.96 -8.25
CA ILE A 60 1.48 11.97 -6.80
C ILE A 60 0.20 11.68 -6.02
N ALA A 61 -0.91 12.32 -6.41
CA ALA A 61 -2.21 12.09 -5.78
C ALA A 61 -2.65 10.62 -5.89
N SER A 62 -2.51 10.00 -7.08
CA SER A 62 -2.87 8.59 -7.29
C SER A 62 -2.00 7.63 -6.49
N GLN A 63 -0.71 7.93 -6.29
CA GLN A 63 0.14 7.14 -5.39
C GLN A 63 -0.32 7.23 -3.93
N ILE A 64 -0.63 8.43 -3.44
CA ILE A 64 -1.16 8.63 -2.08
C ILE A 64 -2.50 7.90 -1.91
N LEU A 65 -3.40 8.04 -2.89
CA LEU A 65 -4.69 7.35 -2.93
C LEU A 65 -4.52 5.83 -2.89
N SER A 66 -3.59 5.27 -3.67
CA SER A 66 -3.32 3.83 -3.70
C SER A 66 -2.89 3.29 -2.33
N VAL A 67 -1.94 3.95 -1.67
CA VAL A 67 -1.50 3.57 -0.31
C VAL A 67 -2.64 3.72 0.68
N THR A 68 -3.45 4.78 0.56
CA THR A 68 -4.62 5.02 1.42
C THR A 68 -5.65 3.91 1.29
N PHE A 69 -5.95 3.47 0.06
CA PHE A 69 -6.82 2.32 -0.17
C PHE A 69 -6.25 1.04 0.42
N PHE A 70 -4.94 0.82 0.30
CA PHE A 70 -4.26 -0.33 0.90
C PHE A 70 -4.41 -0.38 2.42
N VAL A 71 -4.26 0.77 3.10
CA VAL A 71 -4.54 0.89 4.54
C VAL A 71 -6.00 0.58 4.86
N GLY A 72 -6.94 1.02 4.02
CA GLY A 72 -8.36 0.66 4.11
C GLY A 72 -8.60 -0.85 4.10
N TYR A 73 -8.01 -1.57 3.13
CA TYR A 73 -8.07 -3.03 3.07
C TYR A 73 -7.48 -3.69 4.33
N PHE A 74 -6.35 -3.17 4.82
CA PHE A 74 -5.72 -3.70 6.02
C PHE A 74 -6.59 -3.53 7.27
N ILE A 75 -7.24 -2.38 7.44
CA ILE A 75 -8.17 -2.12 8.55
C ILE A 75 -9.32 -3.13 8.53
N VAL A 76 -9.89 -3.38 7.36
CA VAL A 76 -10.99 -4.34 7.20
C VAL A 76 -10.53 -5.76 7.48
N CYS A 77 -9.39 -6.20 6.91
CA CYS A 77 -8.83 -7.52 7.20
C CYS A 77 -8.58 -7.71 8.71
N ASN A 78 -8.06 -6.68 9.39
CA ASN A 78 -7.85 -6.74 10.83
C ASN A 78 -9.17 -6.83 11.61
N LYS A 79 -10.21 -6.12 11.19
CA LYS A 79 -11.57 -6.25 11.78
C LYS A 79 -12.14 -7.65 11.61
N ILE A 80 -12.01 -8.25 10.43
CA ILE A 80 -12.45 -9.63 10.17
C ILE A 80 -11.71 -10.60 11.08
N LYS A 81 -10.38 -10.47 11.18
CA LYS A 81 -9.55 -11.28 12.06
C LYS A 81 -9.95 -11.18 13.54
N LEU A 82 -10.41 -10.01 13.97
CA LEU A 82 -10.90 -9.78 15.34
C LEU A 82 -12.37 -10.19 15.54
N GLY A 83 -13.04 -10.74 14.53
CA GLY A 83 -14.45 -11.11 14.59
C GLY A 83 -15.39 -9.91 14.72
N SER A 84 -14.93 -8.71 14.37
CA SER A 84 -15.73 -7.48 14.43
C SER A 84 -16.65 -7.36 13.22
N THR A 85 -17.75 -6.60 13.38
CA THR A 85 -18.60 -6.25 12.25
C THR A 85 -17.86 -5.35 11.26
N VAL A 86 -18.04 -5.65 9.98
CA VAL A 86 -17.43 -4.94 8.86
C VAL A 86 -18.52 -4.24 8.07
N SER A 87 -18.25 -3.01 7.66
CA SER A 87 -19.12 -2.23 6.77
C SER A 87 -18.29 -1.61 5.64
N PHE A 88 -18.95 -1.24 4.55
CA PHE A 88 -18.27 -0.65 3.39
C PHE A 88 -17.50 0.63 3.75
N ASP A 89 -18.02 1.42 4.68
CA ASP A 89 -17.38 2.65 5.18
C ASP A 89 -16.05 2.40 5.89
N ASP A 90 -15.81 1.17 6.39
CA ASP A 90 -14.55 0.84 7.05
C ASP A 90 -13.35 0.91 6.11
N PHE A 91 -13.54 0.67 4.82
CA PHE A 91 -12.47 0.78 3.82
C PHE A 91 -12.00 2.24 3.67
N PHE A 92 -12.89 3.21 3.85
CA PHE A 92 -12.54 4.63 3.79
C PHE A 92 -11.82 5.12 5.05
N LYS A 93 -11.74 4.32 6.11
CA LYS A 93 -10.99 4.70 7.31
C LYS A 93 -9.49 4.88 7.04
N GLY A 94 -8.96 4.32 5.94
CA GLY A 94 -7.60 4.64 5.49
C GLY A 94 -7.36 6.15 5.28
N PHE A 95 -8.39 6.91 4.90
CA PHE A 95 -8.29 8.35 4.68
C PHE A 95 -8.08 9.16 5.96
N SER A 96 -8.35 8.61 7.15
CA SER A 96 -8.06 9.33 8.40
C SER A 96 -6.57 9.64 8.56
N SER A 97 -5.72 8.83 7.94
CA SER A 97 -4.26 8.98 7.98
C SER A 97 -3.68 9.57 6.69
N ILE A 98 -4.51 10.16 5.82
CA ILE A 98 -4.06 10.66 4.50
C ILE A 98 -2.92 11.69 4.62
N GLY A 99 -2.96 12.56 5.64
CA GLY A 99 -1.88 13.54 5.87
C GLY A 99 -0.55 12.87 6.23
N GLN A 100 -0.58 11.84 7.07
CA GLN A 100 0.61 11.06 7.44
C GLN A 100 1.13 10.28 6.23
N ILE A 101 0.23 9.66 5.47
CA ILE A 101 0.56 8.93 4.24
C ILE A 101 1.19 9.88 3.21
N ALA A 102 0.65 11.08 3.04
CA ALA A 102 1.19 12.08 2.12
C ALA A 102 2.63 12.49 2.48
N ILE A 103 2.91 12.70 3.78
CA ILE A 103 4.26 13.01 4.25
C ILE A 103 5.22 11.84 3.96
N ILE A 104 4.81 10.60 4.26
CA ILE A 104 5.61 9.40 3.99
C ILE A 104 5.88 9.28 2.48
N GLN A 105 4.88 9.53 1.63
CA GLN A 105 5.05 9.48 0.18
C GLN A 105 5.98 10.57 -0.34
N LEU A 106 5.94 11.78 0.22
CA LEU A 106 6.89 12.84 -0.14
C LEU A 106 8.33 12.45 0.23
N ILE A 107 8.53 11.83 1.39
CA ILE A 107 9.84 11.32 1.80
C ILE A 107 10.33 10.24 0.84
N ILE A 108 9.49 9.24 0.54
CA ILE A 108 9.81 8.17 -0.40
C ILE A 108 10.10 8.72 -1.80
N PHE A 109 9.33 9.70 -2.27
CA PHE A 109 9.56 10.37 -3.54
C PHE A 109 10.92 11.09 -3.56
N GLY A 110 11.27 11.81 -2.49
CA GLY A 110 12.59 12.43 -2.36
C GLY A 110 13.73 11.43 -2.43
N PHE A 111 13.64 10.31 -1.71
CA PHE A 111 14.64 9.24 -1.79
C PHE A 111 14.68 8.56 -3.17
N THR A 112 13.54 8.41 -3.82
CA THR A 112 13.46 7.86 -5.19
C THR A 112 14.21 8.78 -6.14
N LEU A 113 13.99 10.10 -6.09
CA LEU A 113 14.76 11.05 -6.92
C LEU A 113 16.26 11.00 -6.63
N LEU A 114 16.67 10.85 -5.36
CA LEU A 114 18.08 10.73 -5.00
C LEU A 114 18.72 9.46 -5.60
N ILE A 115 18.07 8.31 -5.44
CA ILE A 115 18.56 7.02 -5.93
C ILE A 115 18.60 6.98 -7.46
N PHE A 116 17.59 7.53 -8.12
CA PHE A 116 17.49 7.58 -9.57
C PHE A 116 18.24 8.77 -10.20
N SER A 117 18.83 9.66 -9.40
CA SER A 117 19.56 10.83 -9.91
C SER A 117 20.68 10.50 -10.90
N PRO A 118 21.47 9.41 -10.78
CA PRO A 118 22.51 9.09 -11.77
C PRO A 118 21.92 8.73 -13.14
N LEU A 119 20.79 8.01 -13.16
CA LEU A 119 20.06 7.67 -14.38
C LEU A 119 19.49 8.93 -15.06
N LEU A 120 18.95 9.86 -14.27
CA LEU A 120 18.43 11.13 -14.79
C LEU A 120 19.55 11.98 -15.39
N ILE A 121 20.71 12.09 -14.72
CA ILE A 121 21.87 12.82 -15.23
C ILE A 121 22.40 12.17 -16.51
N PHE A 122 22.59 10.85 -16.51
CA PHE A 122 23.06 10.12 -17.69
C PHE A 122 22.11 10.28 -18.88
N GLY A 123 20.81 10.07 -18.67
CA GLY A 123 19.79 10.25 -19.71
C GLY A 123 19.76 11.69 -20.25
N PHE A 124 19.90 12.68 -19.37
CA PHE A 124 19.98 14.10 -19.76
C PHE A 124 21.21 14.38 -20.63
N THR A 125 22.39 13.86 -20.26
CA THR A 125 23.63 14.06 -21.04
C THR A 125 23.58 13.42 -22.43
N VAL A 126 23.06 12.19 -22.55
CA VAL A 126 22.91 11.51 -23.85
C VAL A 126 21.94 12.27 -24.75
N PHE A 127 20.77 12.65 -24.21
CA PHE A 127 19.77 13.41 -24.95
C PHE A 127 20.32 14.77 -25.45
N PHE A 128 21.04 15.51 -24.61
CA PHE A 128 21.64 16.79 -25.00
C PHE A 128 22.73 16.63 -26.07
N GLN A 129 23.50 15.55 -26.02
CA GLN A 129 24.55 15.30 -27.01
C GLN A 129 23.96 15.03 -28.40
N ASP A 130 22.90 14.23 -28.50
CA ASP A 130 22.22 13.98 -29.77
C ASP A 130 21.60 15.26 -30.37
N CYS A 131 21.13 16.18 -29.51
CA CYS A 131 20.54 17.45 -29.92
C CYS A 131 21.57 18.50 -30.40
N LEU A 132 22.83 18.38 -29.98
CA LEU A 132 23.92 19.30 -30.40
C LEU A 132 24.68 18.81 -31.65
N VAL A 133 24.50 17.55 -32.05
CA VAL A 133 25.18 16.92 -33.20
C VAL A 133 24.30 16.94 -34.47
N GLN A 134 23.03 17.32 -34.37
CA GLN A 134 22.14 17.62 -35.51
C GLN A 134 22.15 19.11 -35.87
#